data_AF-A0A919YLD1-F1
#
_entry.id   AF-A0A919YLD1-F1
#
_cell.length_a   1.000
_cell.length_b   1.000
_cell.length_c   1.000
_cell.angle_alpha   90.00
_cell.angle_beta   90.00
_cell.angle_gamma   90.00
#
_symmetry.space_group_name_H-M   'P 1'
#
loop_
_entity.id
_entity.type
_entity.pdbx_description
1 polymer ?
#
loop_
_entity_poly.entity_id
_entity_poly.type
_entity_poly.pdbx_seq_one_letter_code
_entity_poly.pdbx_strand_id
1 'polypeptide(L)'
;MAPRVSDKPTTPVPRRENELKAFGHGEVVTYQLSDEELAKYRALPVPDKKEKMPVGVRIVHTETQLQRRRDQMKEENGMPLPKEGPTCGLTKEILIEQVAKGETFSSIEKAWGMKYNAIHYWIKKWGLKGITPEIAQDLLSESTQPGNSKTEQPLLRESDVPSGIELQAEVDKLRLANKTIQSECDRLLRERDEYRMAVDELSEQVAGHDELLGLLNKTKSRLSELEKEHADLVIRNEQLSAAAETIKKDPNSTYETLVELGVLQKPSDPVNHPGHYTRGGIECIDAIEAATTGLSGPEAYNTGAAIKYLWRWKWKNGREDLQKAAWYIKRLIRE
;
A
#
# COMPACT_ATOMS: atom_id res chain seq x y z
N MET A 1 15.12 -30.28 -63.58
CA MET A 1 14.66 -30.35 -62.17
C MET A 1 15.51 -29.42 -61.33
N ALA A 2 14.89 -28.38 -60.77
CA ALA A 2 15.32 -27.69 -59.54
C ALA A 2 14.12 -26.80 -59.11
N PRO A 3 13.51 -27.01 -57.92
CA PRO A 3 12.32 -26.28 -57.52
C PRO A 3 12.67 -24.93 -56.89
N ARG A 4 11.86 -23.91 -57.19
CA ARG A 4 11.89 -22.58 -56.58
C ARG A 4 11.38 -22.65 -55.14
N VAL A 5 12.16 -22.15 -54.19
CA VAL A 5 11.74 -21.95 -52.79
C VAL A 5 11.27 -20.50 -52.65
N SER A 6 10.12 -20.32 -52.01
CA SER A 6 9.37 -19.09 -51.89
C SER A 6 9.96 -18.14 -50.84
N ASP A 7 10.15 -16.88 -51.24
CA ASP A 7 10.42 -15.75 -50.34
C ASP A 7 9.19 -15.48 -49.45
N LYS A 8 9.38 -15.55 -48.12
CA LYS A 8 8.42 -15.01 -47.14
C LYS A 8 8.94 -13.66 -46.63
N PRO A 9 8.06 -12.65 -46.48
CA PRO A 9 8.46 -11.35 -45.95
C PRO A 9 8.82 -11.47 -44.46
N THR A 10 10.03 -11.02 -44.12
CA THR A 10 10.55 -10.85 -42.76
C THR A 10 9.69 -9.91 -41.93
N THR A 11 9.24 -10.38 -40.77
CA THR A 11 8.59 -9.55 -39.74
C THR A 11 9.55 -8.45 -39.26
N PRO A 12 9.13 -7.18 -39.14
CA PRO A 12 10.02 -6.10 -38.75
C PRO A 12 10.53 -6.27 -37.32
N VAL A 13 11.85 -6.14 -37.14
CA VAL A 13 12.50 -6.07 -35.82
C VAL A 13 12.19 -4.69 -35.19
N PRO A 14 11.76 -4.63 -33.91
CA PRO A 14 11.44 -3.38 -33.23
C PRO A 14 12.64 -2.40 -33.17
N ARG A 15 12.37 -1.09 -33.24
CA ARG A 15 13.41 -0.05 -33.18
C ARG A 15 14.12 -0.05 -31.82
N ARG A 16 15.46 -0.07 -31.87
CA ARG A 16 16.43 0.00 -30.77
C ARG A 16 16.16 1.09 -29.72
N GLU A 17 15.43 2.14 -30.06
CA GLU A 17 15.00 3.21 -29.15
C GLU A 17 13.99 2.76 -28.08
N ASN A 18 13.17 1.74 -28.37
CA ASN A 18 12.21 1.20 -27.40
C ASN A 18 12.89 0.29 -26.37
N GLU A 19 14.00 -0.37 -26.74
CA GLU A 19 14.77 -1.22 -25.84
C GLU A 19 15.58 -0.40 -24.83
N LEU A 20 16.07 0.79 -25.22
CA LEU A 20 16.79 1.71 -24.33
C LEU A 20 15.94 2.28 -23.19
N LYS A 21 14.61 2.11 -23.21
CA LYS A 21 13.72 2.52 -22.12
C LYS A 21 13.51 1.44 -21.05
N ALA A 22 13.94 0.20 -21.28
CA ALA A 22 13.82 -0.90 -20.34
C ALA A 22 15.07 -0.97 -19.45
N PHE A 23 15.12 -0.15 -18.40
CA PHE A 23 16.16 -0.24 -17.38
C PHE A 23 15.90 -1.43 -16.44
N GLY A 24 16.59 -2.54 -16.69
CA GLY A 24 16.80 -3.63 -15.75
C GLY A 24 18.24 -4.11 -15.89
N HIS A 25 19.13 -3.68 -14.99
CA HIS A 25 20.55 -4.03 -15.05
C HIS A 25 20.80 -5.40 -14.42
N GLY A 26 20.93 -6.42 -15.27
CA GLY A 26 21.52 -7.72 -14.95
C GLY A 26 22.29 -8.22 -16.17
N GLU A 27 23.42 -8.90 -15.96
CA GLU A 27 24.23 -9.47 -17.03
C GLU A 27 23.43 -10.57 -17.74
N VAL A 28 23.16 -10.38 -19.04
CA VAL A 28 22.38 -11.34 -19.83
C VAL A 28 23.31 -12.46 -20.28
N VAL A 29 23.31 -13.57 -19.55
CA VAL A 29 24.03 -14.77 -19.97
C VAL A 29 23.15 -15.56 -20.94
N THR A 30 23.60 -15.64 -22.20
CA THR A 30 22.92 -16.43 -23.24
C THR A 30 23.45 -17.86 -23.22
N TYR A 31 22.58 -18.84 -22.96
CA TYR A 31 22.90 -20.26 -23.10
C TYR A 31 22.22 -20.82 -24.35
N GLN A 32 22.95 -21.60 -25.15
CA GLN A 32 22.36 -22.39 -26.22
C GLN A 32 21.85 -23.72 -25.64
N LEU A 33 20.55 -23.96 -25.77
CA LEU A 33 19.93 -25.22 -25.36
C LEU A 33 20.36 -26.34 -26.31
N SER A 34 20.69 -27.50 -25.77
CA SER A 34 20.90 -28.72 -26.56
C SER A 34 19.61 -29.16 -27.25
N ASP A 35 19.71 -29.97 -28.30
CA ASP A 35 18.55 -30.47 -29.06
C ASP A 35 17.56 -31.25 -28.17
N GLU A 36 18.06 -31.96 -27.15
CA GLU A 36 17.23 -32.67 -26.17
C GLU A 36 16.46 -31.73 -25.23
N GLU A 37 17.09 -30.65 -24.77
CA GLU A 37 16.43 -29.63 -23.95
C GLU A 37 15.40 -28.84 -24.76
N LEU A 38 15.72 -28.58 -26.03
CA LEU A 38 14.82 -27.92 -26.97
C LEU A 38 13.58 -28.79 -27.24
N ALA A 39 13.74 -30.11 -27.33
CA ALA A 39 12.63 -31.05 -27.46
C ALA A 39 11.73 -31.06 -26.21
N LYS A 40 12.32 -31.06 -25.00
CA LYS A 40 11.57 -30.94 -23.74
C LYS A 40 10.80 -29.63 -23.65
N TYR A 41 11.41 -28.52 -24.07
CA TYR A 41 10.77 -27.21 -24.05
C TYR A 41 9.61 -27.10 -25.06
N ARG A 42 9.76 -27.71 -26.24
CA ARG A 42 8.71 -27.77 -27.28
C ARG A 42 7.56 -28.72 -26.93
N ALA A 43 7.78 -29.67 -26.04
CA ALA A 43 6.76 -30.58 -25.53
C ALA A 43 5.90 -29.96 -24.43
N LEU A 44 6.31 -28.82 -23.85
CA LEU A 44 5.48 -28.10 -22.88
C LEU A 44 4.24 -27.52 -23.58
N PRO A 45 3.05 -27.61 -22.96
CA PRO A 45 1.84 -27.02 -23.52
C PRO A 45 2.03 -25.52 -23.73
N VAL A 46 1.67 -25.02 -24.91
CA VAL A 46 1.71 -23.59 -25.22
C VAL A 46 0.74 -22.89 -24.27
N PRO A 47 1.19 -21.96 -23.41
CA PRO A 47 0.31 -21.28 -22.47
C PRO A 47 -0.77 -20.52 -23.24
N ASP A 48 -2.03 -20.75 -22.88
CA ASP A 48 -3.17 -20.09 -23.52
C ASP A 48 -3.03 -18.57 -23.29
N LYS A 49 -2.96 -17.81 -24.39
CA LYS A 49 -2.78 -16.34 -24.35
C LYS A 49 -3.92 -15.64 -23.61
N LYS A 50 -5.04 -16.33 -23.34
CA LYS A 50 -6.19 -15.82 -22.60
C LYS A 50 -6.03 -15.87 -21.07
N GLU A 51 -5.05 -16.60 -20.53
CA GLU A 51 -4.84 -16.77 -19.08
C GLU A 51 -3.58 -16.08 -18.56
N LYS A 52 -3.16 -14.96 -19.16
CA LYS A 52 -2.23 -14.07 -18.48
C LYS A 52 -2.96 -13.39 -17.32
N MET A 53 -2.70 -13.83 -16.09
CA MET A 53 -3.11 -13.08 -14.90
C MET A 53 -2.54 -11.65 -15.02
N PRO A 54 -3.37 -10.60 -14.90
CA PRO A 54 -2.88 -9.24 -14.97
C PRO A 54 -1.96 -8.97 -13.77
N VAL A 55 -0.72 -8.59 -14.06
CA VAL A 55 0.19 -8.00 -13.08
C VAL A 55 -0.42 -6.66 -12.66
N GLY A 56 -0.86 -6.60 -11.42
CA GLY A 56 -1.52 -5.44 -10.80
C GLY A 56 -3.04 -5.57 -10.78
N VAL A 57 -3.59 -5.86 -9.60
CA VAL A 57 -5.03 -5.74 -9.34
C VAL A 57 -5.42 -4.27 -9.54
N ARG A 58 -5.91 -3.92 -10.73
CA ARG A 58 -6.65 -2.68 -10.94
C ARG A 58 -8.08 -3.00 -10.58
N ILE A 59 -8.50 -2.66 -9.36
CA ILE A 59 -9.90 -2.70 -8.96
C ILE A 59 -10.63 -1.69 -9.84
N VAL A 60 -11.20 -2.16 -10.94
CA VAL A 60 -12.11 -1.36 -11.78
C VAL A 60 -13.40 -1.24 -10.96
N HIS A 61 -13.46 -0.19 -10.17
CA HIS A 61 -14.71 0.22 -9.55
C HIS A 61 -15.65 0.59 -10.69
N THR A 62 -16.86 0.05 -10.71
CA THR A 62 -17.89 0.51 -11.63
C THR A 62 -18.08 2.02 -11.46
N GLU A 63 -18.53 2.72 -12.49
CA GLU A 63 -18.79 4.17 -12.41
C GLU A 63 -19.68 4.52 -11.20
N THR A 64 -20.59 3.59 -10.87
CA THR A 64 -21.42 3.59 -9.66
C THR A 64 -20.63 3.47 -8.35
N GLN A 65 -19.59 2.64 -8.29
CA GLN A 65 -18.73 2.46 -7.11
C GLN A 65 -17.74 3.63 -6.90
N LEU A 66 -17.23 4.22 -7.99
CA LEU A 66 -16.45 5.45 -7.92
C LEU A 66 -17.29 6.64 -7.44
N GLN A 67 -18.55 6.69 -7.85
CA GLN A 67 -19.49 7.71 -7.41
C GLN A 67 -19.81 7.56 -5.93
N ARG A 68 -20.14 6.35 -5.46
CA ARG A 68 -20.37 6.08 -4.02
C ARG A 68 -19.14 6.39 -3.16
N ARG A 69 -17.94 6.06 -3.64
CA ARG A 69 -16.69 6.37 -2.92
C ARG A 69 -16.38 7.87 -2.92
N ARG A 70 -16.71 8.61 -3.97
CA ARG A 70 -16.68 10.09 -3.98
C ARG A 70 -17.70 10.67 -3.00
N ASP A 71 -18.89 10.10 -2.94
CA ASP A 71 -19.97 10.61 -2.09
C ASP A 71 -19.69 10.29 -0.61
N GLN A 72 -19.16 9.11 -0.28
CA GLN A 72 -18.59 8.79 1.05
C GLN A 72 -17.45 9.74 1.42
N MET A 73 -16.51 10.02 0.50
CA MET A 73 -15.43 10.97 0.77
C MET A 73 -15.92 12.42 0.93
N LYS A 74 -17.10 12.78 0.39
CA LYS A 74 -17.77 14.08 0.62
C LYS A 74 -18.54 14.10 1.95
N GLU A 75 -19.04 12.95 2.40
CA GLU A 75 -19.71 12.77 3.70
C GLU A 75 -18.69 12.77 4.85
N GLU A 76 -17.58 12.03 4.71
CA GLU A 76 -16.54 11.88 5.73
C GLU A 76 -15.71 13.16 5.95
N ASN A 77 -15.49 13.97 4.90
CA ASN A 77 -14.70 15.20 4.99
C ASN A 77 -15.54 16.49 5.10
N GLY A 78 -16.88 16.36 5.19
CA GLY A 78 -17.81 17.47 5.03
C GLY A 78 -17.83 18.01 3.59
N MET A 79 -18.97 18.52 3.13
CA MET A 79 -19.04 19.18 1.82
C MET A 79 -17.95 20.25 1.73
N PRO A 80 -17.02 20.18 0.76
CA PRO A 80 -16.13 21.30 0.53
C PRO A 80 -17.02 22.48 0.17
N LEU A 81 -16.93 23.56 0.95
CA LEU A 81 -17.51 24.84 0.58
C LEU A 81 -17.16 25.12 -0.89
N PRO A 82 -18.11 25.63 -1.70
CA PRO A 82 -17.85 25.89 -3.12
C PRO A 82 -16.54 26.67 -3.25
N LYS A 83 -15.54 26.12 -3.96
CA LYS A 83 -14.21 26.74 -4.07
C LYS A 83 -14.34 28.12 -4.71
N GLU A 84 -14.29 29.17 -3.90
CA GLU A 84 -14.37 30.58 -4.31
C GLU A 84 -13.05 31.10 -4.94
N GLY A 85 -12.22 30.24 -5.52
CA GLY A 85 -10.98 30.68 -6.17
C GLY A 85 -10.02 29.57 -6.58
N PRO A 86 -8.83 29.94 -7.08
CA PRO A 86 -7.77 29.03 -7.43
C PRO A 86 -7.19 28.33 -6.19
N THR A 87 -6.49 27.21 -6.40
CA THR A 87 -5.87 26.43 -5.31
C THR A 87 -4.81 27.19 -4.52
N CYS A 88 -4.32 28.32 -5.02
CA CYS A 88 -3.38 29.20 -4.33
C CYS A 88 -4.05 30.12 -3.29
N GLY A 89 -5.38 30.10 -3.15
CA GLY A 89 -6.10 30.90 -2.15
C GLY A 89 -6.35 32.36 -2.55
N LEU A 90 -6.09 32.74 -3.81
CA LEU A 90 -6.39 34.07 -4.33
C LEU A 90 -7.91 34.27 -4.43
N THR A 91 -8.47 35.26 -3.72
CA THR A 91 -9.90 35.60 -3.82
C THR A 91 -10.16 36.68 -4.86
N LYS A 92 -11.43 36.89 -5.19
CA LYS A 92 -11.86 37.94 -6.13
C LYS A 92 -11.46 39.33 -5.63
N GLU A 93 -11.60 39.59 -4.33
CA GLU A 93 -11.34 40.87 -3.67
C GLU A 93 -9.86 41.21 -3.68
N ILE A 94 -9.01 40.23 -3.35
CA ILE A 94 -7.55 40.38 -3.35
C ILE A 94 -7.04 40.67 -4.77
N LEU A 95 -7.61 40.00 -5.77
CA LEU A 95 -7.28 40.28 -7.17
C LEU A 95 -7.61 41.74 -7.54
N ILE A 96 -8.81 42.20 -7.19
CA ILE A 96 -9.25 43.58 -7.48
C ILE A 96 -8.33 44.58 -6.76
N GLU A 97 -7.96 44.33 -5.50
CA GLU A 97 -7.03 45.18 -4.75
C GLU A 97 -5.63 45.27 -5.39
N GLN A 98 -5.08 44.14 -5.85
CA GLN A 98 -3.76 44.11 -6.50
C GLN A 98 -3.78 44.82 -7.86
N VAL A 99 -4.86 44.66 -8.63
CA VAL A 99 -5.03 45.39 -9.90
C VAL A 99 -5.22 46.89 -9.67
N ALA A 100 -5.95 47.29 -8.63
CA ALA A 100 -6.14 48.69 -8.26
C ALA A 100 -4.82 49.39 -7.84
N LYS A 101 -3.87 48.63 -7.26
CA LYS A 101 -2.50 49.08 -6.96
C LYS A 101 -1.60 49.17 -8.20
N GLY A 102 -2.10 48.78 -9.37
CA GLY A 102 -1.36 48.82 -10.64
C GLY A 102 -0.44 47.62 -10.87
N GLU A 103 -0.62 46.51 -10.16
CA GLU A 103 0.16 45.29 -10.41
C GLU A 103 -0.28 44.63 -11.72
N THR A 104 0.71 44.11 -12.47
CA THR A 104 0.42 43.36 -13.70
C THR A 104 -0.02 41.94 -13.37
N PHE A 105 -0.88 41.36 -14.20
CA PHE A 105 -1.34 39.97 -14.04
C PHE A 105 -0.20 38.96 -13.92
N SER A 106 0.90 39.16 -14.66
CA SER A 106 2.09 38.30 -14.57
C SER A 106 2.82 38.43 -13.23
N SER A 107 2.82 39.61 -12.61
CA SER A 107 3.37 39.83 -11.27
C SER A 107 2.53 39.09 -10.22
N ILE A 108 1.20 39.20 -10.33
CA ILE A 108 0.24 38.54 -9.44
C ILE A 108 0.38 37.01 -9.55
N GLU A 109 0.44 36.47 -10.77
CA GLU A 109 0.63 35.02 -10.98
C GLU A 109 1.93 34.51 -10.33
N LYS A 110 3.01 35.27 -10.44
CA LYS A 110 4.30 34.91 -9.84
C LYS A 110 4.26 34.99 -8.31
N ALA A 111 3.63 36.03 -7.76
CA ALA A 111 3.50 36.23 -6.31
C ALA A 111 2.68 35.11 -5.64
N TRP A 112 1.63 34.63 -6.31
CA TRP A 112 0.73 33.59 -5.80
C TRP A 112 1.10 32.17 -6.27
N GLY A 113 2.26 31.99 -6.92
CA GLY A 113 2.73 30.68 -7.38
C GLY A 113 1.81 30.02 -8.41
N MET A 114 1.08 30.82 -9.18
CA MET A 114 0.17 30.35 -10.23
C MET A 114 0.94 29.95 -11.48
N LYS A 115 0.37 29.02 -12.26
CA LYS A 115 0.86 28.74 -13.61
C LYS A 115 0.63 29.96 -14.49
N TYR A 116 1.55 30.22 -15.41
CA TYR A 116 1.44 31.30 -16.38
C TYR A 116 0.09 31.25 -17.14
N ASN A 117 -0.59 32.39 -17.23
CA ASN A 117 -1.93 32.59 -17.80
C ASN A 117 -3.11 31.92 -17.07
N ALA A 118 -2.91 31.36 -15.87
CA ALA A 118 -4.01 30.77 -15.10
C ALA A 118 -5.00 31.82 -14.57
N ILE A 119 -4.57 33.07 -14.34
CA ILE A 119 -5.40 34.13 -13.77
C ILE A 119 -6.53 34.56 -14.71
N HIS A 120 -6.32 34.48 -16.03
CA HIS A 120 -7.33 34.85 -17.03
C HIS A 120 -8.59 33.99 -16.97
N TYR A 121 -8.46 32.71 -16.60
CA TYR A 121 -9.61 31.84 -16.37
C TYR A 121 -10.49 32.36 -15.22
N TRP A 122 -9.86 32.79 -14.12
CA TRP A 122 -10.56 33.28 -12.93
C TRP A 122 -11.15 34.67 -13.14
N ILE A 123 -10.45 35.55 -13.84
CA ILE A 123 -10.97 36.86 -14.30
C ILE A 123 -12.27 36.66 -15.09
N LYS A 124 -12.31 35.69 -16.01
CA LYS A 124 -13.53 35.37 -16.77
C LYS A 124 -14.62 34.78 -15.89
N LYS A 125 -14.26 33.86 -14.98
CA LYS A 125 -15.21 33.18 -14.08
C LYS A 125 -15.85 34.14 -13.08
N TRP A 126 -15.12 35.16 -12.64
CA TRP A 126 -15.58 36.22 -11.74
C TRP A 126 -16.23 37.41 -12.45
N GLY A 127 -16.36 37.36 -13.79
CA GLY A 127 -17.00 38.42 -14.58
C GLY A 127 -16.16 39.69 -14.76
N LEU A 128 -14.87 39.68 -14.43
CA LEU A 128 -13.96 40.83 -14.42
C LEU A 128 -13.28 41.06 -15.79
N LYS A 129 -13.95 40.71 -16.89
CA LYS A 129 -13.33 40.77 -18.22
C LYS A 129 -13.01 42.23 -18.59
N GLY A 130 -11.73 42.52 -18.82
CA GLY A 130 -11.28 43.88 -19.16
C GLY A 130 -11.01 44.77 -17.94
N ILE A 131 -10.81 44.19 -16.76
CA ILE A 131 -10.45 44.94 -15.55
C ILE A 131 -9.17 45.76 -15.76
N THR A 132 -9.29 47.08 -15.67
CA THR A 132 -8.18 48.03 -15.63
C THR A 132 -7.98 48.53 -14.20
N PRO A 133 -6.82 49.14 -13.86
CA PRO A 133 -6.59 49.71 -12.53
C PRO A 133 -7.68 50.69 -12.11
N GLU A 134 -8.24 51.46 -13.05
CA GLU A 134 -9.31 52.42 -12.80
C GLU A 134 -10.63 51.71 -12.44
N ILE A 135 -11.02 50.68 -13.20
CA ILE A 135 -12.21 49.86 -12.93
C ILE A 135 -12.06 49.15 -11.58
N ALA A 136 -10.85 48.69 -11.24
CA ALA A 136 -10.58 48.04 -9.97
C ALA A 136 -10.66 49.02 -8.79
N GLN A 137 -10.21 50.26 -8.95
CA GLN A 137 -10.37 51.32 -7.94
C GLN A 137 -11.84 51.69 -7.72
N ASP A 138 -12.63 51.79 -8.79
CA ASP A 138 -14.06 52.07 -8.71
C ASP A 138 -14.81 50.95 -7.96
N LEU A 139 -14.50 49.68 -8.26
CA LEU A 139 -15.09 48.51 -7.57
C LEU A 139 -14.75 48.43 -6.08
N LEU A 140 -13.60 48.97 -5.65
CA LEU A 140 -13.24 49.08 -4.24
C LEU A 140 -13.89 50.28 -3.55
N SER A 141 -14.18 51.35 -4.30
CA SER A 141 -14.88 52.51 -3.78
C SER A 141 -16.37 52.22 -3.52
N GLU A 142 -16.99 51.34 -4.30
CA GLU A 142 -18.37 50.87 -4.10
C GLU A 142 -18.52 49.95 -2.87
N SER A 143 -17.48 49.20 -2.49
CA SER A 143 -17.52 48.29 -1.33
C SER A 143 -17.28 48.98 0.03
N THR A 144 -16.85 50.24 0.03
CA THR A 144 -16.54 51.02 1.24
C THR A 144 -17.70 51.93 1.71
N GLN A 145 -18.83 51.95 0.99
CA GLN A 145 -20.05 52.64 1.44
C GLN A 145 -20.86 51.72 2.37
N PRO A 146 -21.18 52.13 3.62
CA PRO A 146 -22.19 51.43 4.41
C PRO A 146 -23.55 51.68 3.74
N GLY A 147 -24.02 50.72 2.94
CA GLY A 147 -25.36 50.68 2.38
C GLY A 147 -25.69 51.83 1.42
N ASN A 148 -25.34 51.70 0.14
CA ASN A 148 -26.07 52.42 -0.90
C ASN A 148 -26.03 51.70 -2.25
N SER A 149 -26.69 50.53 -2.33
CA SER A 149 -27.15 50.03 -3.62
C SER A 149 -28.34 50.89 -4.05
N LYS A 150 -28.10 51.92 -4.86
CA LYS A 150 -29.15 52.45 -5.75
C LYS A 150 -29.38 51.46 -6.89
N THR A 151 -29.95 50.30 -6.54
CA THR A 151 -31.03 49.80 -7.37
C THR A 151 -32.18 50.73 -7.04
N GLU A 152 -32.52 51.66 -7.93
CA GLU A 152 -33.78 52.41 -7.79
C GLU A 152 -34.93 51.39 -7.91
N GLN A 153 -35.26 50.75 -6.78
CA GLN A 153 -36.62 50.31 -6.55
C GLN A 153 -37.47 51.59 -6.57
N PRO A 154 -38.61 51.61 -7.27
CA PRO A 154 -39.50 52.76 -7.21
C PRO A 154 -39.81 53.01 -5.74
N LEU A 155 -39.49 54.21 -5.24
CA LEU A 155 -39.96 54.66 -3.94
C LEU A 155 -41.49 54.60 -3.99
N LEU A 156 -42.06 53.61 -3.30
CA LEU A 156 -43.49 53.50 -3.02
C LEU A 156 -43.95 54.86 -2.49
N ARG A 157 -44.97 55.46 -3.12
CA ARG A 157 -45.56 56.70 -2.60
C ARG A 157 -46.11 56.39 -1.20
N GLU A 158 -46.22 57.37 -0.30
CA GLU A 158 -46.85 57.16 1.02
C GLU A 158 -48.28 56.59 0.91
N SER A 159 -48.93 56.70 -0.27
CA SER A 159 -50.20 56.07 -0.61
C SER A 159 -50.14 54.54 -0.83
N ASP A 160 -48.95 53.97 -0.96
CA ASP A 160 -48.70 52.56 -1.29
C ASP A 160 -48.19 51.76 -0.07
N VAL A 161 -48.05 52.42 1.09
CA VAL A 161 -47.72 51.77 2.37
C VAL A 161 -48.98 51.07 2.89
N PRO A 162 -48.98 49.73 3.02
CA PRO A 162 -50.14 49.01 3.53
C PRO A 162 -50.55 49.58 4.88
N SER A 163 -51.85 49.70 5.12
CA SER A 163 -52.33 50.21 6.40
C SER A 163 -51.78 49.35 7.55
N GLY A 164 -51.61 49.91 8.75
CA GLY A 164 -51.09 49.14 9.90
C GLY A 164 -51.87 47.85 10.19
N ILE A 165 -53.13 47.77 9.73
CA ILE A 165 -53.99 46.58 9.81
C ILE A 165 -53.56 45.51 8.78
N GLU A 166 -53.20 45.89 7.55
CA GLU A 166 -52.71 44.95 6.52
C GLU A 166 -51.32 44.38 6.86
N LEU A 167 -50.43 45.22 7.40
CA LEU A 167 -49.13 44.77 7.92
C LEU A 167 -49.29 43.77 9.05
N GLN A 168 -50.22 44.01 9.97
CA GLN A 168 -50.49 43.09 11.08
C GLN A 168 -51.05 41.75 10.61
N ALA A 169 -51.96 41.76 9.63
CA ALA A 169 -52.50 40.54 9.04
C ALA A 169 -51.41 39.70 8.35
N GLU A 170 -50.44 40.33 7.69
CA GLU A 170 -49.33 39.63 7.04
C GLU A 170 -48.34 39.05 8.07
N VAL A 171 -48.06 39.78 9.15
CA VAL A 171 -47.27 39.28 10.29
C VAL A 171 -47.92 38.04 10.91
N ASP A 172 -49.24 38.02 11.05
CA ASP A 172 -49.95 36.88 11.63
C ASP A 172 -49.97 35.66 10.69
N LYS A 173 -50.04 35.86 9.36
CA LYS A 173 -49.82 34.77 8.39
C LYS A 173 -48.41 34.20 8.50
N LEU A 174 -47.38 35.05 8.60
CA LEU A 174 -46.00 34.62 8.74
C LEU A 174 -45.77 33.86 10.04
N ARG A 175 -46.41 34.27 11.15
CA ARG A 175 -46.38 33.54 12.43
C ARG A 175 -47.02 32.16 12.30
N LEU A 176 -48.15 32.06 11.63
CA LEU A 176 -48.81 30.77 11.39
C LEU A 176 -47.93 29.86 10.52
N ALA A 177 -47.37 30.38 9.43
CA ALA A 177 -46.45 29.65 8.56
C ALA A 177 -45.21 29.16 9.31
N ASN A 178 -44.59 30.01 10.14
CA ASN A 178 -43.46 29.61 10.99
C ASN A 178 -43.84 28.49 11.97
N LYS A 179 -45.03 28.55 12.56
CA LYS A 179 -45.51 27.50 13.46
C LYS A 179 -45.70 26.17 12.73
N THR A 180 -46.23 26.20 11.50
CA THR A 180 -46.34 25.01 10.65
C THR A 180 -44.97 24.45 10.29
N ILE A 181 -44.03 25.31 9.87
CA ILE A 181 -42.65 24.91 9.55
C ILE A 181 -41.97 24.30 10.77
N GLN A 182 -42.10 24.91 11.95
CA GLN A 182 -41.56 24.37 13.20
C GLN A 182 -42.12 22.99 13.52
N SER A 183 -43.44 22.79 13.39
CA SER A 183 -44.05 21.48 13.62
C SER A 183 -43.56 20.41 12.64
N GLU A 184 -43.27 20.81 11.40
CA GLU A 184 -42.74 19.91 10.38
C GLU A 184 -41.26 19.59 10.60
N CYS A 185 -40.47 20.57 11.04
CA CYS A 185 -39.10 20.34 11.49
C CYS A 185 -39.05 19.37 12.67
N ASP A 186 -39.92 19.52 13.66
CA ASP A 186 -40.01 18.62 14.81
C ASP A 186 -40.47 17.21 14.42
N ARG A 187 -41.31 17.09 13.38
CA ARG A 187 -41.70 15.79 12.79
C ARG A 187 -40.48 15.13 12.13
N LEU A 188 -39.79 15.85 11.26
CA LEU A 188 -38.61 15.35 10.54
C LEU A 188 -37.46 14.99 11.49
N LEU A 189 -37.26 15.74 12.58
CA LEU A 189 -36.24 15.42 13.59
C LEU A 189 -36.54 14.11 14.30
N ARG A 190 -37.81 13.84 14.65
CA ARG A 190 -38.21 12.56 15.25
C ARG A 190 -38.00 11.40 14.29
N GLU A 191 -38.44 11.55 13.03
CA GLU A 191 -38.26 10.54 11.99
C GLU A 191 -36.77 10.26 11.73
N ARG A 192 -35.92 11.29 11.69
CA ARG A 192 -34.46 11.13 11.62
C ARG A 192 -33.91 10.34 12.80
N ASP A 193 -34.34 10.64 14.02
CA ASP A 193 -33.82 9.98 15.22
C ASP A 193 -34.26 8.51 15.29
N GLU A 194 -35.47 8.17 14.83
CA GLU A 194 -35.93 6.79 14.65
C GLU A 194 -35.05 6.02 13.65
N TYR A 195 -34.78 6.61 12.48
CA TYR A 195 -33.88 5.99 11.49
C TYR A 195 -32.45 5.85 12.01
N ARG A 196 -31.94 6.81 12.79
CA ARG A 196 -30.60 6.71 13.40
C ARG A 196 -30.52 5.51 14.34
N MET A 197 -31.52 5.33 15.20
CA MET A 197 -31.57 4.18 16.11
C MET A 197 -31.62 2.84 15.34
N ALA A 198 -32.40 2.77 14.26
CA ALA A 198 -32.45 1.57 13.42
C ALA A 198 -31.11 1.27 12.73
N VAL A 199 -30.38 2.30 12.31
CA VAL A 199 -29.03 2.15 11.73
C VAL A 199 -28.04 1.64 12.77
N ASP A 200 -28.09 2.16 14.00
CA ASP A 200 -27.22 1.72 15.09
C ASP A 200 -27.45 0.23 15.42
N GLU A 201 -28.73 -0.19 15.53
CA GLU A 201 -29.11 -1.58 15.78
C GLU A 201 -28.64 -2.53 14.65
N LEU A 202 -28.83 -2.15 13.39
CA LEU A 202 -28.36 -2.93 12.25
C LEU A 202 -26.82 -3.00 12.19
N SER A 203 -26.14 -1.92 12.55
CA SER A 203 -24.67 -1.88 12.58
C SER A 203 -24.10 -2.82 13.64
N GLU A 204 -24.74 -2.93 14.80
CA GLU A 204 -24.36 -3.87 15.85
C GLU A 204 -24.56 -5.33 15.41
N GLN A 205 -25.65 -5.63 14.71
CA GLN A 205 -25.88 -6.97 14.12
C GLN A 205 -24.83 -7.33 13.07
N VAL A 206 -24.45 -6.38 12.20
CA VAL A 206 -23.40 -6.59 11.20
C VAL A 206 -22.05 -6.84 11.87
N ALA A 207 -21.70 -6.08 12.92
CA ALA A 207 -20.47 -6.27 13.67
C ALA A 207 -20.37 -7.69 14.29
N GLY A 208 -21.48 -8.22 14.81
CA GLY A 208 -21.56 -9.59 15.32
C GLY A 208 -21.30 -10.65 14.24
N HIS A 209 -21.77 -10.42 13.00
CA HIS A 209 -21.50 -11.33 11.89
C HIS A 209 -20.02 -11.32 11.46
N ASP A 210 -19.37 -10.16 11.47
CA ASP A 210 -17.94 -10.05 11.13
C ASP A 210 -17.05 -10.78 12.14
N GLU A 211 -17.38 -10.73 13.43
CA GLU A 211 -16.69 -11.50 14.48
C GLU A 211 -16.86 -13.02 14.26
N LEU A 212 -18.08 -13.47 13.97
CA LEU A 212 -18.37 -14.87 13.65
C LEU A 212 -17.63 -15.34 12.38
N LEU A 213 -17.54 -14.50 11.35
CA LEU A 213 -16.74 -14.75 10.15
C LEU A 213 -15.25 -14.90 10.48
N GLY A 214 -14.73 -14.05 11.36
CA GLY A 214 -13.36 -14.15 11.87
C GLY A 214 -13.10 -15.48 12.56
N LEU A 215 -14.00 -15.89 13.47
CA LEU A 215 -13.91 -17.18 14.15
C LEU A 215 -14.01 -18.36 13.18
N LEU A 216 -14.90 -18.31 12.20
CA LEU A 216 -15.05 -19.34 11.16
C LEU A 216 -13.77 -19.51 10.33
N ASN A 217 -13.14 -18.40 9.93
CA ASN A 217 -11.91 -18.47 9.15
C ASN A 217 -10.75 -19.02 9.98
N LYS A 218 -10.67 -18.65 11.26
CA LYS A 218 -9.67 -19.20 12.20
C LYS A 218 -9.85 -20.70 12.41
N THR A 219 -11.08 -21.17 12.60
CA THR A 219 -11.36 -22.61 12.78
C THR A 219 -11.10 -23.40 11.50
N LYS A 220 -11.44 -22.87 10.32
CA LYS A 220 -11.09 -23.48 9.03
C LYS A 220 -9.57 -23.61 8.84
N SER A 221 -8.81 -22.58 9.18
CA SER A 221 -7.34 -22.64 9.11
C SER A 221 -6.79 -23.74 10.02
N ARG A 222 -7.27 -23.80 11.28
CA ARG A 222 -6.81 -24.82 12.22
C ARG A 222 -7.21 -26.24 11.79
N LEU A 223 -8.39 -26.40 11.19
CA LEU A 223 -8.82 -27.69 10.64
C LEU A 223 -7.87 -28.16 9.54
N SER A 224 -7.51 -27.27 8.60
CA SER A 224 -6.58 -27.59 7.52
C SER A 224 -5.17 -27.96 8.04
N GLU A 225 -4.69 -27.27 9.07
CA GLU A 225 -3.43 -27.63 9.74
C GLU A 225 -3.49 -29.02 10.36
N LEU A 226 -4.57 -29.33 11.09
CA LEU A 226 -4.75 -30.64 11.72
C LEU A 226 -4.87 -31.77 10.70
N GLU A 227 -5.52 -31.54 9.57
CA GLU A 227 -5.60 -32.52 8.47
C GLU A 227 -4.22 -32.83 7.90
N LYS A 228 -3.36 -31.81 7.77
CA LYS A 228 -1.97 -31.99 7.33
C LYS A 228 -1.14 -32.73 8.38
N GLU A 229 -1.20 -32.32 9.64
CA GLU A 229 -0.51 -33.00 10.76
C GLU A 229 -0.92 -34.48 10.83
N HIS A 230 -2.22 -34.77 10.67
CA HIS A 230 -2.73 -36.13 10.65
C HIS A 230 -2.16 -36.94 9.46
N ALA A 231 -2.13 -36.37 8.25
CA ALA A 231 -1.55 -37.03 7.08
C ALA A 231 -0.06 -37.37 7.29
N ASP A 232 0.72 -36.43 7.84
CA ASP A 232 2.14 -36.63 8.14
C ASP A 232 2.33 -37.76 9.17
N LEU A 233 1.48 -37.81 10.22
CA LEU A 233 1.51 -38.87 11.22
C LEU A 233 1.15 -40.24 10.65
N VAL A 234 0.20 -40.32 9.72
CA VAL A 234 -0.18 -41.58 9.05
C VAL A 234 1.01 -42.13 8.25
N ILE A 235 1.64 -41.29 7.42
CA ILE A 235 2.82 -41.66 6.65
C ILE A 235 3.93 -42.15 7.59
N ARG A 236 4.15 -41.41 8.68
CA ARG A 236 5.17 -41.73 9.64
C ARG A 236 4.93 -43.07 10.34
N ASN A 237 3.67 -43.36 10.68
CA ASN A 237 3.30 -44.63 11.30
C ASN A 237 3.50 -45.81 10.33
N GLU A 238 3.19 -45.62 9.05
CA GLU A 238 3.43 -46.63 8.01
C GLU A 238 4.93 -46.92 7.85
N GLN A 239 5.78 -45.88 7.82
CA GLN A 239 7.24 -46.01 7.78
C GLN A 239 7.77 -46.78 9.00
N LEU A 240 7.28 -46.47 10.20
CA LEU A 240 7.67 -47.16 11.43
C LEU A 240 7.24 -48.63 11.43
N SER A 241 6.04 -48.93 10.94
CA SER A 241 5.54 -50.30 10.80
C SER A 241 6.41 -51.12 9.82
N ALA A 242 6.73 -50.55 8.65
CA ALA A 242 7.61 -51.18 7.67
C ALA A 242 9.03 -51.42 8.22
N ALA A 243 9.57 -50.45 8.97
CA ALA A 243 10.86 -50.60 9.63
C ALA A 243 10.84 -51.70 10.70
N ALA A 244 9.78 -51.79 11.50
CA ALA A 244 9.61 -52.85 12.49
C ALA A 244 9.60 -54.25 11.87
N GLU A 245 8.93 -54.42 10.73
CA GLU A 245 8.95 -55.69 9.98
C GLU A 245 10.33 -56.00 9.37
N THR A 246 11.07 -54.97 8.95
CA THR A 246 12.44 -55.12 8.45
C THR A 246 13.40 -55.55 9.57
N ILE A 247 13.25 -54.98 10.76
CA ILE A 247 14.03 -55.33 11.96
C ILE A 247 13.85 -56.79 12.38
N LYS A 248 12.63 -57.31 12.27
CA LYS A 248 12.36 -58.73 12.54
C LYS A 248 13.12 -59.67 11.59
N LYS A 249 13.43 -59.24 10.36
CA LYS A 249 14.05 -60.07 9.32
C LYS A 249 15.59 -60.04 9.35
N ASP A 250 16.20 -58.90 9.62
CA ASP A 250 17.65 -58.76 9.72
C ASP A 250 18.03 -57.73 10.80
N PRO A 251 18.43 -58.17 12.01
CA PRO A 251 18.75 -57.27 13.12
C PRO A 251 19.98 -56.37 12.88
N ASN A 252 20.93 -56.73 12.00
CA ASN A 252 22.19 -55.99 11.86
C ASN A 252 22.14 -54.87 10.81
N SER A 253 21.26 -54.97 9.81
CA SER A 253 21.04 -53.92 8.78
C SER A 253 20.22 -52.73 9.31
N THR A 254 19.80 -52.77 10.57
CA THR A 254 18.71 -51.92 11.08
C THR A 254 19.13 -50.65 11.76
N TYR A 255 20.40 -50.53 12.16
CA TYR A 255 20.87 -49.39 12.94
C TYR A 255 20.77 -48.08 12.15
N GLU A 256 21.26 -48.06 10.90
CA GLU A 256 21.19 -46.87 10.05
C GLU A 256 19.74 -46.48 9.73
N THR A 257 18.89 -47.47 9.38
CA THR A 257 17.46 -47.25 9.14
C THR A 257 16.74 -46.66 10.36
N LEU A 258 17.08 -47.10 11.57
CA LEU A 258 16.51 -46.59 12.83
C LEU A 258 16.99 -45.17 13.16
N VAL A 259 18.22 -44.82 12.77
CA VAL A 259 18.78 -43.47 12.91
C VAL A 259 18.20 -42.51 11.88
N GLU A 260 18.04 -42.92 10.62
CA GLU A 260 17.38 -42.13 9.56
C GLU A 260 15.91 -41.86 9.88
N LEU A 261 15.22 -42.85 10.44
CA LEU A 261 13.89 -42.63 10.96
C LEU A 261 13.94 -41.78 12.25
N GLY A 262 15.06 -41.62 12.95
CA GLY A 262 15.13 -40.83 14.19
C GLY A 262 14.50 -41.54 15.40
N VAL A 263 14.35 -42.86 15.33
CA VAL A 263 13.96 -43.72 16.45
C VAL A 263 15.12 -43.90 17.43
N LEU A 264 16.35 -43.98 16.89
CA LEU A 264 17.58 -43.98 17.67
C LEU A 264 18.38 -42.71 17.37
N GLN A 265 19.06 -42.18 18.40
CA GLN A 265 20.06 -41.14 18.21
C GLN A 265 21.41 -41.78 17.89
N LYS A 266 22.12 -41.20 16.91
CA LYS A 266 23.51 -41.59 16.62
C LYS A 266 24.36 -41.40 17.90
N PRO A 267 25.30 -42.32 18.21
CA PRO A 267 26.07 -42.21 19.44
C PRO A 267 26.88 -40.92 19.36
N SER A 268 26.99 -40.21 20.49
CA SER A 268 27.85 -39.03 20.53
C SER A 268 29.28 -39.45 20.16
N ASP A 269 29.82 -38.88 19.08
CA ASP A 269 31.22 -38.99 18.74
C ASP A 269 31.94 -37.76 19.30
N PRO A 270 32.49 -37.83 20.53
CA PRO A 270 33.11 -36.68 21.17
C PRO A 270 34.43 -36.26 20.51
N VAL A 271 34.96 -37.04 19.55
CA VAL A 271 36.23 -36.77 18.88
C VAL A 271 35.98 -36.14 17.52
N ASN A 272 35.22 -36.81 16.64
CA ASN A 272 35.02 -36.33 15.27
C ASN A 272 33.86 -35.35 15.17
N HIS A 273 32.80 -35.51 15.98
CA HIS A 273 31.62 -34.65 15.94
C HIS A 273 31.18 -34.16 17.33
N PRO A 274 32.05 -33.43 18.07
CA PRO A 274 31.71 -33.01 19.42
C PRO A 274 30.49 -32.09 19.38
N GLY A 275 29.45 -32.39 20.17
CA GLY A 275 28.16 -31.67 20.14
C GLY A 275 28.20 -30.18 20.49
N HIS A 276 29.36 -29.62 20.81
CA HIS A 276 29.61 -28.19 21.02
C HIS A 276 30.28 -27.50 19.81
N TYR A 277 30.63 -28.25 18.76
CA TYR A 277 31.21 -27.78 17.50
C TYR A 277 30.33 -28.12 16.28
N THR A 278 29.41 -29.06 16.40
CA THR A 278 28.54 -29.54 15.31
C THR A 278 27.11 -29.01 15.37
N ARG A 279 26.86 -27.96 16.18
CA ARG A 279 25.54 -27.31 16.24
C ARG A 279 25.41 -26.26 15.13
N GLY A 280 24.52 -26.52 14.18
CA GLY A 280 24.22 -25.65 13.04
C GLY A 280 24.05 -26.47 11.76
N GLY A 281 23.89 -25.80 10.62
CA GLY A 281 23.91 -26.44 9.30
C GLY A 281 25.32 -26.62 8.71
N ILE A 282 26.36 -26.20 9.43
CA ILE A 282 27.78 -26.19 9.02
C ILE A 282 28.61 -26.56 10.25
N GLU A 283 29.69 -27.34 10.10
CA GLU A 283 30.58 -27.64 11.22
C GLU A 283 31.51 -26.46 11.54
N CYS A 284 31.85 -26.30 12.82
CA CYS A 284 32.74 -25.21 13.25
C CYS A 284 34.10 -25.23 12.53
N ILE A 285 34.61 -26.41 12.15
CA ILE A 285 35.88 -26.52 11.43
C ILE A 285 35.77 -25.95 10.02
N ASP A 286 34.71 -26.30 9.28
CA ASP A 286 34.45 -25.77 7.94
C ASP A 286 34.35 -24.24 7.95
N ALA A 287 33.67 -23.69 8.96
CA ALA A 287 33.55 -22.25 9.13
C ALA A 287 34.90 -21.57 9.43
N ILE A 288 35.78 -22.21 10.21
CA ILE A 288 37.12 -21.71 10.51
C ILE A 288 38.00 -21.76 9.26
N GLU A 289 37.96 -22.84 8.50
CA GLU A 289 38.72 -22.98 7.24
C GLU A 289 38.31 -21.91 6.23
N ALA A 290 37.00 -21.69 6.06
CA ALA A 290 36.48 -20.63 5.21
C ALA A 290 36.93 -19.24 5.68
N ALA A 291 36.84 -18.95 6.98
CA ALA A 291 37.17 -17.64 7.54
C ALA A 291 38.69 -17.35 7.59
N THR A 292 39.52 -18.38 7.56
CA THR A 292 40.99 -18.26 7.55
C THR A 292 41.60 -18.38 6.16
N THR A 293 40.77 -18.60 5.13
CA THR A 293 41.23 -18.66 3.75
C THR A 293 41.86 -17.32 3.33
N GLY A 294 43.11 -17.37 2.89
CA GLY A 294 43.88 -16.18 2.50
C GLY A 294 44.58 -15.46 3.65
N LEU A 295 44.39 -15.88 4.91
CA LEU A 295 45.17 -15.41 6.05
C LEU A 295 46.42 -16.29 6.25
N SER A 296 47.46 -15.75 6.88
CA SER A 296 48.67 -16.52 7.19
C SER A 296 49.23 -16.20 8.57
N GLY A 297 50.02 -17.14 9.11
CA GLY A 297 50.74 -16.92 10.36
C GLY A 297 49.82 -16.58 11.56
N PRO A 298 50.20 -15.60 12.40
CA PRO A 298 49.43 -15.21 13.58
C PRO A 298 47.99 -14.77 13.28
N GLU A 299 47.76 -14.14 12.12
CA GLU A 299 46.44 -13.66 11.73
C GLU A 299 45.44 -14.81 11.54
N ALA A 300 45.85 -15.87 10.82
CA ALA A 300 45.03 -17.05 10.61
C ALA A 300 44.75 -17.78 11.94
N TYR A 301 45.78 -17.94 12.77
CA TYR A 301 45.65 -18.62 14.05
C TYR A 301 44.69 -17.90 15.01
N ASN A 302 44.88 -16.59 15.18
CA ASN A 302 44.07 -15.81 16.10
C ASN A 302 42.61 -15.71 15.60
N THR A 303 42.39 -15.62 14.29
CA THR A 303 41.05 -15.60 13.67
C THR A 303 40.31 -16.92 13.93
N GLY A 304 40.95 -18.06 13.63
CA GLY A 304 40.36 -19.38 13.90
C GLY A 304 40.11 -19.62 15.39
N ALA A 305 41.03 -19.18 16.27
CA ALA A 305 40.85 -19.29 17.71
C ALA A 305 39.66 -18.45 18.20
N ALA A 306 39.51 -17.20 17.75
CA ALA A 306 38.38 -16.35 18.10
C ALA A 306 37.03 -16.98 17.71
N ILE A 307 36.92 -17.48 16.47
CA ILE A 307 35.72 -18.15 15.95
C ILE A 307 35.42 -19.41 16.77
N LYS A 308 36.41 -20.27 17.02
CA LYS A 308 36.26 -21.48 17.85
C LYS A 308 35.62 -21.21 19.21
N TYR A 309 36.03 -20.13 19.87
CA TYR A 309 35.48 -19.77 21.19
C TYR A 309 34.08 -19.14 21.08
N LEU A 310 33.85 -18.30 20.06
CA LEU A 310 32.52 -17.74 19.76
C LEU A 310 31.50 -18.79 19.30
N TRP A 311 31.95 -19.92 18.76
CA TRP A 311 31.05 -20.98 18.35
C TRP A 311 30.55 -21.79 19.56
N ARG A 312 31.47 -22.16 20.45
CA ARG A 312 31.18 -23.15 21.51
C ARG A 312 30.74 -22.55 22.84
N TRP A 313 30.83 -21.22 23.03
CA TRP A 313 30.70 -20.59 24.35
C TRP A 313 29.42 -21.00 25.10
N LYS A 314 28.26 -20.97 24.44
CA LYS A 314 26.97 -21.27 25.08
C LYS A 314 26.86 -22.72 25.55
N TRP A 315 27.66 -23.61 24.99
CA TRP A 315 27.53 -25.06 25.13
C TRP A 315 28.74 -25.72 25.81
N LYS A 316 29.76 -24.94 26.19
CA LYS A 316 30.96 -25.45 26.87
C LYS A 316 31.30 -24.65 28.14
N ASN A 317 31.83 -23.44 28.02
CA ASN A 317 32.36 -22.68 29.18
C ASN A 317 31.70 -21.29 29.39
N GLY A 318 30.62 -20.98 28.68
CA GLY A 318 29.88 -19.72 28.81
C GLY A 318 30.76 -18.48 28.65
N ARG A 319 30.74 -17.62 29.67
CA ARG A 319 31.46 -16.34 29.68
C ARG A 319 32.97 -16.48 29.50
N GLU A 320 33.56 -17.57 29.97
CA GLU A 320 35.02 -17.77 29.88
C GLU A 320 35.48 -17.89 28.43
N ASP A 321 34.73 -18.61 27.58
CA ASP A 321 35.06 -18.70 26.16
C ASP A 321 34.88 -17.34 25.46
N LEU A 322 33.89 -16.52 25.85
CA LEU A 322 33.77 -15.15 25.34
C LEU A 322 35.00 -14.28 25.69
N GLN A 323 35.54 -14.43 26.89
CA GLN A 323 36.77 -13.73 27.30
C GLN A 323 37.98 -14.21 26.49
N LYS A 324 38.08 -15.53 26.21
CA LYS A 324 39.13 -16.09 25.33
C LYS A 324 39.00 -15.54 23.91
N ALA A 325 37.79 -15.52 23.33
CA ALA A 325 37.55 -14.92 22.03
C ALA A 325 38.02 -13.45 21.98
N ALA A 326 37.63 -12.66 22.98
CA ALA A 326 38.06 -11.27 23.09
C ALA A 326 39.58 -11.11 23.23
N TRP A 327 40.25 -12.05 23.89
CA TRP A 327 41.72 -12.05 23.99
C TRP A 327 42.40 -12.25 22.63
N TYR A 328 41.93 -13.20 21.82
CA TYR A 328 42.47 -13.42 20.47
C TYR A 328 42.19 -12.25 19.51
N ILE A 329 41.00 -11.66 19.59
CA ILE A 329 40.67 -10.45 18.82
C ILE A 329 41.58 -9.28 19.23
N LYS A 330 41.81 -9.07 20.53
CA LYS A 330 42.74 -8.05 21.01
C LYS A 330 44.17 -8.29 20.56
N ARG A 331 44.56 -9.54 20.35
CA ARG A 331 45.89 -9.90 19.84
C ARG A 331 46.00 -9.55 18.35
N LEU A 332 44.99 -9.88 17.54
CA LEU A 332 44.90 -9.48 16.13
C LEU A 332 45.01 -7.96 15.95
N ILE A 333 44.36 -7.17 16.81
CA ILE A 333 44.39 -5.70 16.73
C ILE A 333 45.80 -5.13 16.99
N ARG A 334 46.68 -5.89 17.66
CA ARG A 334 48.03 -5.44 18.04
C ARG A 334 49.12 -5.91 17.08
N GLU A 335 48.78 -6.81 16.16
CA GLU A 335 49.68 -7.32 15.12
C GLU A 335 49.84 -6.30 13.98
#